data_AF-A0A7W2LXZ2-F1
#
_entry.id   AF-A0A7W2LXZ2-F1
#
_cell.length_a   1.000
_cell.length_b   1.000
_cell.length_c   1.000
_cell.angle_alpha   90.00
_cell.angle_beta   90.00
_cell.angle_gamma   90.00
#
_symmetry.space_group_name_H-M   'P 1'
#
loop_
_entity.id
_entity.type
_entity.pdbx_description
1 polymer ?
#
loop_
_entity_poly.entity_id
_entity_poly.type
_entity_poly.pdbx_seq_one_letter_code
_entity_poly.pdbx_strand_id
1 'polypeptide(L)'
;MNARLKEQNTQLPPAFHSSYEACFTAHDIAVQMLKSGMEQRIFDIPIDNEYLRAHEVPVEDISTWLDSIADKSKIPDLLISRMFPAILSDMLHYVFEALEASRKGKLAVAYTLLRKPLQDNLFVLEAIVDDRDSFAEKFSYSPPKLDHGKNGGLDGHRARIQRVLDKVGKADAFNADFLTQLRYDKSNSDSFDGFCNKATHLFTTKTAIVTKPYQANFIFSSYRDTVSQWSYLYSRLPYVLLYC
;
A
#
# COMPACT_ATOMS: atom_id res chain seq x y z
N MET A 1 -26.21 -2.24 -2.97
CA MET A 1 -25.71 -1.50 -4.15
C MET A 1 -25.16 -0.16 -3.70
N ASN A 2 -23.84 -0.04 -3.73
CA ASN A 2 -23.04 1.11 -3.29
C ASN A 2 -23.50 2.39 -4.00
N ALA A 3 -23.76 3.47 -3.25
CA ALA A 3 -24.24 4.74 -3.79
C ALA A 3 -23.33 5.29 -4.91
N ARG A 4 -22.02 4.99 -4.84
CA ARG A 4 -21.01 5.41 -5.83
C ARG A 4 -21.29 4.87 -7.23
N LEU A 5 -21.81 3.64 -7.35
CA LEU A 5 -22.14 3.02 -8.64
C LEU A 5 -23.35 3.67 -9.32
N LYS A 6 -24.16 4.44 -8.57
CA LYS A 6 -25.31 5.18 -9.11
C LYS A 6 -24.93 6.57 -9.62
N GLU A 7 -23.70 7.01 -9.42
CA GLU A 7 -23.24 8.31 -9.91
C GLU A 7 -23.24 8.35 -11.43
N GLN A 8 -23.64 9.49 -11.99
CA GLN A 8 -23.80 9.69 -13.44
C GLN A 8 -22.52 9.49 -14.25
N ASN A 9 -21.35 9.70 -13.64
CA ASN A 9 -20.05 9.55 -14.27
C ASN A 9 -19.47 8.11 -14.17
N THR A 10 -20.26 7.14 -13.69
CA THR A 10 -19.83 5.73 -13.60
C THR A 10 -19.65 5.16 -15.00
N GLN A 11 -18.43 4.72 -15.31
CA GLN A 11 -18.08 4.02 -16.56
C GLN A 11 -17.86 2.52 -16.33
N LEU A 12 -17.75 2.08 -15.08
CA LEU A 12 -17.49 0.70 -14.70
C LEU A 12 -18.63 -0.25 -15.16
N PRO A 13 -18.33 -1.26 -15.98
CA PRO A 13 -19.32 -2.24 -16.42
C PRO A 13 -19.93 -3.04 -15.25
N PRO A 14 -21.23 -3.40 -15.32
CA PRO A 14 -21.91 -4.17 -14.28
C PRO A 14 -21.21 -5.47 -13.88
N ALA A 15 -20.53 -6.13 -14.82
CA ALA A 15 -19.79 -7.36 -14.57
C ALA A 15 -18.70 -7.24 -13.48
N PHE A 16 -18.23 -6.03 -13.18
CA PHE A 16 -17.18 -5.79 -12.18
C PHE A 16 -17.71 -5.14 -10.89
N HIS A 17 -19.01 -4.86 -10.79
CA HIS A 17 -19.60 -4.15 -9.65
C HIS A 17 -19.38 -4.89 -8.33
N SER A 18 -19.58 -6.21 -8.31
CA SER A 18 -19.39 -7.01 -7.10
C SER A 18 -17.96 -6.95 -6.56
N SER A 19 -16.95 -7.08 -7.42
CA SER A 19 -15.55 -6.95 -7.03
C SER A 19 -15.18 -5.53 -6.60
N TYR A 20 -15.73 -4.51 -7.27
CA TYR A 20 -15.57 -3.12 -6.85
C TYR A 20 -16.15 -2.87 -5.46
N GLU A 21 -17.35 -3.40 -5.19
CA GLU A 21 -17.98 -3.34 -3.88
C GLU A 21 -17.14 -4.07 -2.83
N ALA A 22 -16.61 -5.26 -3.13
CA ALA A 22 -15.71 -5.99 -2.23
C ALA A 22 -14.45 -5.18 -1.88
N CYS A 23 -13.81 -4.55 -2.87
CA CYS A 23 -12.67 -3.65 -2.63
C CYS A 23 -13.04 -2.49 -1.70
N PHE A 24 -14.18 -1.83 -1.95
CA PHE A 24 -14.65 -0.73 -1.11
C PHE A 24 -15.03 -1.18 0.30
N THR A 25 -15.62 -2.36 0.45
CA THR A 25 -15.91 -2.93 1.77
C THR A 25 -14.63 -3.19 2.56
N ALA A 26 -13.61 -3.80 1.96
CA ALA A 26 -12.32 -4.01 2.61
C ALA A 26 -11.68 -2.67 3.04
N HIS A 27 -11.68 -1.69 2.13
CA HIS A 27 -11.22 -0.33 2.42
C HIS A 27 -11.99 0.31 3.58
N ASP A 28 -13.32 0.31 3.55
CA ASP A 28 -14.15 1.00 4.54
C ASP A 28 -14.01 0.34 5.93
N ILE A 29 -13.82 -0.98 6.00
CA ILE A 29 -13.49 -1.69 7.24
C ILE A 29 -12.15 -1.20 7.79
N ALA A 30 -11.10 -1.14 6.97
CA ALA A 30 -9.78 -0.67 7.40
C ALA A 30 -9.80 0.80 7.87
N VAL A 31 -10.54 1.66 7.16
CA VAL A 31 -10.76 3.06 7.59
C VAL A 31 -11.45 3.12 8.94
N GLN A 32 -12.50 2.31 9.15
CA GLN A 32 -13.24 2.29 10.41
C GLN A 32 -12.37 1.82 11.57
N MET A 33 -11.54 0.78 11.36
CA MET A 33 -10.58 0.30 12.34
C MET A 33 -9.56 1.38 12.71
N LEU A 34 -8.99 2.05 11.71
CA LEU A 34 -8.04 3.14 11.93
C LEU A 34 -8.66 4.30 12.72
N LYS A 35 -9.85 4.77 12.30
CA LYS A 35 -10.57 5.86 12.99
C LYS A 35 -10.89 5.50 14.43
N SER A 36 -11.48 4.32 14.66
CA SER A 36 -11.80 3.84 16.00
C SER A 36 -10.55 3.74 16.88
N GLY A 37 -9.43 3.27 16.33
CA GLY A 37 -8.16 3.20 17.06
C GLY A 37 -7.61 4.57 17.45
N MET A 38 -7.69 5.55 16.55
CA MET A 38 -7.30 6.93 16.83
C MET A 38 -8.20 7.58 17.89
N GLU A 39 -9.52 7.40 17.78
CA GLU A 39 -10.50 7.93 18.75
C GLU A 39 -10.31 7.33 20.15
N GLN A 40 -9.99 6.04 20.22
CA GLN A 40 -9.69 5.33 21.48
C GLN A 40 -8.25 5.51 21.95
N ARG A 41 -7.42 6.28 21.21
CA ARG A 41 -6.02 6.56 21.54
C ARG A 41 -5.16 5.30 21.74
N ILE A 42 -5.47 4.20 21.01
CA ILE A 42 -4.70 2.94 21.12
C ILE A 42 -3.26 3.06 20.61
N PHE A 43 -3.00 4.11 19.81
CA PHE A 43 -1.68 4.44 19.27
C PHE A 43 -0.91 5.47 20.15
N ASP A 44 -1.51 5.94 21.24
CA ASP A 44 -0.83 6.87 22.14
C ASP A 44 0.02 6.07 23.13
N ILE A 45 1.33 6.33 23.12
CA ILE A 45 2.24 5.81 24.13
C ILE A 45 2.47 6.91 25.16
N PRO A 46 2.19 6.67 26.45
CA PRO A 46 2.48 7.63 27.49
C PRO A 46 4.00 7.75 27.62
N ILE A 47 4.54 8.89 27.19
CA ILE A 47 5.93 9.26 27.45
C ILE A 47 5.91 10.30 28.56
N ASP A 48 6.50 9.93 29.68
CA ASP A 48 6.82 10.89 30.73
C ASP A 48 8.04 11.68 30.25
N ASN A 49 7.80 12.87 29.71
CA ASN A 49 8.87 13.71 29.18
C ASN A 49 8.70 15.15 29.66
N GLU A 50 9.35 15.45 30.79
CA GLU A 50 9.48 16.79 31.34
C GLU A 50 10.13 17.75 30.32
N TYR A 51 10.98 17.23 29.43
CA TYR A 51 11.65 17.95 28.34
C TYR A 51 10.70 18.54 27.29
N LEU A 52 9.62 17.82 26.93
CA LEU A 52 8.61 18.30 25.96
C LEU A 52 7.74 19.43 26.52
N ARG A 53 7.60 19.52 27.84
CA ARG A 53 6.88 20.63 28.49
C ARG A 53 7.73 21.90 28.56
N ALA A 54 9.05 21.78 28.49
CA ALA A 54 10.00 22.88 28.65
C ALA A 54 10.47 23.50 27.32
N HIS A 55 10.41 22.74 26.21
CA HIS A 55 10.86 23.22 24.91
C HIS A 55 9.78 22.97 23.85
N GLU A 56 9.20 24.04 23.32
CA GLU A 56 8.48 24.03 22.03
C GLU A 56 9.51 23.73 20.92
N VAL A 57 9.97 22.49 20.83
CA VAL A 57 10.92 22.09 19.78
C VAL A 57 10.17 22.10 18.45
N PRO A 58 10.59 22.90 17.45
CA PRO A 58 10.06 22.79 16.10
C PRO A 58 10.31 21.37 15.60
N VAL A 59 9.28 20.72 15.07
CA VAL A 59 9.30 19.32 14.59
C VAL A 59 10.10 19.17 13.29
N GLU A 60 11.20 19.90 13.14
CA GLU A 60 12.05 19.87 11.93
C GLU A 60 13.14 18.79 12.02
N ASP A 61 13.46 18.28 13.21
CA ASP A 61 14.39 17.16 13.35
C ASP A 61 13.94 16.11 14.38
N ILE A 62 13.18 15.12 13.89
CA ILE A 62 12.76 13.94 14.66
C ILE A 62 13.97 13.23 15.30
N SER A 63 15.14 13.27 14.67
CA SER A 63 16.38 12.65 15.17
C SER A 63 16.79 13.25 16.50
N THR A 64 16.86 14.59 16.57
CA THR A 64 17.17 15.34 17.79
C THR A 64 16.15 15.05 18.91
N TRP A 65 14.87 14.90 18.56
CA TRP A 65 13.84 14.54 19.53
C TRP A 65 14.01 13.10 20.05
N LEU A 66 14.24 12.12 19.18
CA LEU A 66 14.51 10.73 19.59
C LEU A 66 15.76 10.64 20.47
N ASP A 67 16.78 11.43 20.18
CA ASP A 67 18.02 11.51 20.97
C ASP A 67 17.80 12.10 22.37
N SER A 68 16.78 12.93 22.57
CA SER A 68 16.43 13.48 23.90
C SER A 68 15.66 12.51 24.80
N ILE A 69 15.11 11.42 24.27
CA ILE A 69 14.40 10.43 25.08
C ILE A 69 15.39 9.67 25.96
N ALA A 70 15.23 9.78 27.28
CA ALA A 70 16.11 9.15 28.27
C ALA A 70 16.05 7.60 28.20
N ASP A 71 14.85 7.05 28.07
CA ASP A 71 14.64 5.61 27.91
C ASP A 71 14.59 5.22 26.43
N LYS A 72 15.76 4.89 25.88
CA LYS A 72 15.91 4.47 24.47
C LYS A 72 15.11 3.21 24.12
N SER A 73 14.76 2.38 25.10
CA SER A 73 13.97 1.16 24.85
C SER A 73 12.55 1.44 24.36
N LYS A 74 12.02 2.65 24.61
CA LYS A 74 10.67 3.07 24.18
C LYS A 74 10.62 3.65 22.77
N ILE A 75 11.77 3.93 22.15
CA ILE A 75 11.84 4.54 20.82
C ILE A 75 11.12 3.70 19.75
N PRO A 76 11.33 2.37 19.67
CA PRO A 76 10.64 1.55 18.67
C PRO A 76 9.12 1.62 18.80
N ASP A 77 8.59 1.48 20.02
CA ASP A 77 7.16 1.56 20.29
C ASP A 77 6.60 2.92 19.85
N LEU A 78 7.26 4.01 20.25
CA LEU A 78 6.87 5.39 19.93
C LEU A 78 6.85 5.67 18.43
N LEU A 79 7.90 5.25 17.72
CA LEU A 79 7.98 5.42 16.28
C LEU A 79 6.83 4.67 15.60
N ILE A 80 6.62 3.40 15.96
CA ILE A 80 5.57 2.58 15.36
C ILE A 80 4.19 3.16 15.64
N SER A 81 3.95 3.67 16.84
CA SER A 81 2.65 4.24 17.22
C SER A 81 2.28 5.48 16.40
N ARG A 82 3.26 6.22 15.87
CA ARG A 82 3.03 7.34 14.96
C ARG A 82 3.05 6.91 13.49
N MET A 83 3.98 6.05 13.12
CA MET A 83 4.20 5.66 11.73
C MET A 83 3.12 4.72 11.20
N PHE A 84 2.71 3.72 11.97
CA PHE A 84 1.71 2.74 11.55
C PHE A 84 0.39 3.40 11.11
N PRO A 85 -0.29 4.21 11.95
CA PRO A 85 -1.54 4.85 11.53
C PRO A 85 -1.35 5.86 10.41
N ALA A 86 -0.20 6.54 10.34
CA ALA A 86 0.09 7.49 9.25
C ALA A 86 0.27 6.80 7.90
N ILE A 87 1.04 5.70 7.84
CA ILE A 87 1.27 4.92 6.62
C ILE A 87 -0.02 4.23 6.17
N LEU A 88 -0.80 3.68 7.11
CA LEU A 88 -2.09 3.07 6.82
C LEU A 88 -3.08 4.12 6.29
N SER A 89 -3.13 5.30 6.90
CA SER A 89 -3.96 6.41 6.40
C SER A 89 -3.59 6.78 4.96
N ASP A 90 -2.31 7.02 4.69
CA ASP A 90 -1.82 7.34 3.33
C ASP A 90 -2.20 6.24 2.33
N MET A 91 -2.01 4.97 2.69
CA MET A 91 -2.41 3.83 1.85
C MET A 91 -3.90 3.88 1.50
N LEU A 92 -4.77 4.08 2.49
CA LEU A 92 -6.21 4.09 2.32
C LEU A 92 -6.68 5.25 1.43
N HIS A 93 -6.07 6.44 1.55
CA HIS A 93 -6.38 7.57 0.66
C HIS A 93 -6.04 7.25 -0.81
N TYR A 94 -4.87 6.65 -1.06
CA TYR A 94 -4.48 6.24 -2.41
C TYR A 94 -5.40 5.14 -2.97
N VAL A 95 -5.77 4.16 -2.14
CA VAL A 95 -6.71 3.09 -2.55
C VAL A 95 -8.08 3.69 -2.88
N PHE A 96 -8.61 4.58 -2.05
CA PHE A 96 -9.89 5.25 -2.28
C PHE A 96 -9.90 5.97 -3.63
N GLU A 97 -8.90 6.83 -3.88
CA GLU A 97 -8.80 7.59 -5.12
C GLU A 97 -8.58 6.70 -6.34
N ALA A 98 -7.83 5.59 -6.18
CA ALA A 98 -7.66 4.62 -7.25
C ALA A 98 -8.98 3.91 -7.62
N LEU A 99 -9.76 3.49 -6.61
CA LEU A 99 -11.05 2.84 -6.85
C LEU A 99 -12.04 3.82 -7.50
N GLU A 100 -12.06 5.08 -7.07
CA GLU A 100 -12.87 6.12 -7.70
C GLU A 100 -12.43 6.45 -9.14
N ALA A 101 -11.13 6.54 -9.38
CA ALA A 101 -10.58 6.71 -10.73
C ALA A 101 -10.98 5.53 -11.64
N SER A 102 -10.88 4.29 -11.13
CA SER A 102 -11.29 3.10 -11.87
C SER A 102 -12.79 3.10 -12.19
N ARG A 103 -13.64 3.48 -11.24
CA ARG A 103 -15.10 3.58 -11.46
C ARG A 103 -15.43 4.54 -12.61
N LYS A 104 -14.71 5.65 -12.69
CA LYS A 104 -14.85 6.70 -13.72
C LYS A 104 -14.19 6.32 -15.06
N GLY A 105 -13.62 5.12 -15.19
CA GLY A 105 -12.92 4.66 -16.40
C GLY A 105 -11.51 5.21 -16.59
N LYS A 106 -10.96 5.90 -15.58
CA LYS A 106 -9.62 6.48 -15.62
C LYS A 106 -8.57 5.46 -15.15
N LEU A 107 -8.46 4.33 -15.87
CA LEU A 107 -7.66 3.20 -15.42
C LEU A 107 -6.15 3.49 -15.34
N ALA A 108 -5.61 4.34 -16.22
CA ALA A 108 -4.22 4.78 -16.09
C ALA A 108 -3.94 5.55 -14.80
N VAL A 109 -4.89 6.38 -14.36
CA VAL A 109 -4.79 7.07 -13.08
C VAL A 109 -4.93 6.06 -11.94
N ALA A 110 -5.90 5.16 -12.01
CA ALA A 110 -6.11 4.13 -10.99
C ALA A 110 -4.86 3.26 -10.76
N TYR A 111 -4.26 2.72 -11.82
CA TYR A 111 -3.04 1.90 -11.71
C TYR A 111 -1.83 2.70 -11.25
N THR A 112 -1.71 3.97 -11.64
CA THR A 112 -0.63 4.84 -11.14
C THR A 112 -0.76 5.04 -9.63
N LEU A 113 -1.98 5.29 -9.13
CA LEU A 113 -2.24 5.44 -7.71
C LEU A 113 -2.01 4.14 -6.93
N LEU A 114 -2.45 2.99 -7.45
CA LEU A 114 -2.30 1.69 -6.79
C LEU A 114 -0.85 1.22 -6.61
N ARG A 115 0.08 1.77 -7.40
CA ARG A 115 1.50 1.42 -7.28
C ARG A 115 2.00 1.57 -5.84
N LYS A 116 1.73 2.73 -5.22
CA LYS A 116 2.25 3.09 -3.90
C LYS A 116 1.65 2.20 -2.78
N PRO A 117 0.31 2.02 -2.68
CA PRO A 117 -0.28 1.08 -1.73
C PRO A 117 0.28 -0.34 -1.84
N LEU A 118 0.34 -0.88 -3.07
CA LEU A 118 0.65 -2.29 -3.29
C LEU A 118 2.14 -2.60 -3.12
N GLN A 119 3.02 -1.66 -3.46
CA GLN A 119 4.47 -1.91 -3.46
C GLN A 119 5.18 -1.29 -2.25
N ASP A 120 4.80 -0.07 -1.87
CA ASP A 120 5.50 0.73 -0.85
C ASP A 120 4.80 0.66 0.51
N ASN A 121 3.53 1.08 0.60
CA ASN A 121 2.84 1.15 1.89
C ASN A 121 2.75 -0.22 2.55
N LEU A 122 2.27 -1.24 1.83
CA LEU A 122 2.19 -2.61 2.35
C LEU A 122 3.56 -3.18 2.71
N PHE A 123 4.62 -2.86 1.94
CA PHE A 123 5.97 -3.29 2.29
C PHE A 123 6.40 -2.75 3.65
N VAL A 124 6.13 -1.47 3.91
CA VAL A 124 6.52 -0.84 5.18
C VAL A 124 5.63 -1.34 6.33
N LEU A 125 4.33 -1.51 6.12
CA LEU A 125 3.42 -2.09 7.11
C LEU A 125 3.84 -3.52 7.48
N GLU A 126 4.20 -4.34 6.50
CA GLU A 126 4.78 -5.67 6.72
C GLU A 126 6.07 -5.61 7.53
N ALA A 127 6.97 -4.66 7.24
CA ALA A 127 8.21 -4.52 7.99
C ALA A 127 7.96 -4.19 9.47
N ILE A 128 6.96 -3.36 9.76
CA ILE A 128 6.53 -3.05 11.14
C ILE A 128 6.05 -4.31 11.86
N VAL A 129 5.22 -5.14 11.21
CA VAL A 129 4.66 -6.37 11.81
C VAL A 129 5.72 -7.48 11.93
N ASP A 130 6.60 -7.59 10.93
CA ASP A 130 7.66 -8.60 10.88
C ASP A 130 8.75 -8.37 11.92
N ASP A 131 9.20 -7.13 12.13
CA ASP A 131 10.19 -6.83 13.17
C ASP A 131 10.15 -5.35 13.53
N ARG A 132 9.59 -5.07 14.71
CA ARG A 132 9.36 -3.73 15.24
C ARG A 132 10.67 -2.99 15.51
N ASP A 133 11.65 -3.68 16.11
CA ASP A 133 12.93 -3.10 16.47
C ASP A 133 13.79 -2.86 15.22
N SER A 134 13.84 -3.85 14.33
CA SER A 134 14.56 -3.71 13.05
C SER A 134 13.95 -2.61 12.18
N PHE A 135 12.62 -2.47 12.17
CA PHE A 135 11.95 -1.37 11.49
C PHE A 135 12.39 -0.02 12.06
N ALA A 136 12.34 0.15 13.39
CA ALA A 136 12.68 1.41 14.05
C ALA A 136 14.15 1.80 13.81
N GLU A 137 15.07 0.84 13.88
CA GLU A 137 16.48 1.04 13.56
C GLU A 137 16.68 1.48 12.10
N LYS A 138 16.07 0.77 11.15
CA LYS A 138 16.14 1.12 9.72
C LYS A 138 15.54 2.48 9.44
N PHE A 139 14.38 2.79 10.02
CA PHE A 139 13.74 4.09 9.83
C PHE A 139 14.63 5.23 10.35
N SER A 140 15.27 5.04 11.51
CA SER A 140 16.08 6.09 12.15
C SER A 140 17.44 6.29 11.46
N TYR A 141 18.12 5.22 11.06
CA TYR A 141 19.53 5.30 10.63
C TYR A 141 19.75 4.93 9.16
N SER A 142 18.81 4.24 8.53
CA SER A 142 18.94 3.83 7.13
C SER A 142 17.60 3.74 6.38
N PRO A 143 16.81 4.84 6.30
CA PRO A 143 15.51 4.84 5.62
C PRO A 143 15.53 4.23 4.20
N PRO A 144 16.61 4.38 3.38
CA PRO A 144 16.68 3.73 2.07
C PRO A 144 16.63 2.19 2.11
N LYS A 145 16.83 1.55 3.27
CA LYS A 145 16.62 0.11 3.47
C LYS A 145 15.14 -0.25 3.66
N LEU A 146 14.24 0.72 3.79
CA LEU A 146 12.78 0.54 3.76
C LEU A 146 12.21 0.72 2.35
N ASP A 147 13.06 0.62 1.33
CA ASP A 147 12.67 0.58 -0.08
C ASP A 147 12.44 -0.88 -0.51
N HIS A 148 11.25 -1.19 -1.01
CA HIS A 148 10.91 -2.53 -1.48
C HIS A 148 11.91 -3.05 -2.54
N GLY A 149 12.47 -2.17 -3.37
CA GLY A 149 13.39 -2.54 -4.45
C GLY A 149 14.75 -3.08 -3.99
N LYS A 150 15.11 -2.91 -2.72
CA LYS A 150 16.44 -3.27 -2.17
C LYS A 150 16.42 -4.42 -1.16
N ASN A 151 15.27 -5.05 -0.94
CA ASN A 151 15.06 -6.01 0.16
C ASN A 151 15.00 -7.48 -0.29
N GLY A 152 16.13 -8.00 -0.78
CA GLY A 152 16.30 -9.45 -1.01
C GLY A 152 15.53 -10.03 -2.20
N GLY A 153 14.98 -9.18 -3.08
CA GLY A 153 14.25 -9.63 -4.27
C GLY A 153 12.98 -10.41 -3.94
N LEU A 154 12.52 -11.24 -4.88
CA LEU A 154 11.26 -11.99 -4.72
C LEU A 154 11.30 -12.92 -3.50
N ASP A 155 12.41 -13.63 -3.27
CA ASP A 155 12.54 -14.52 -2.11
C ASP A 155 12.49 -13.75 -0.79
N GLY A 156 13.12 -12.57 -0.73
CA GLY A 156 13.05 -11.68 0.43
C GLY A 156 11.64 -11.18 0.72
N HIS A 157 10.88 -10.81 -0.32
CA HIS A 157 9.47 -10.42 -0.17
C HIS A 157 8.60 -11.61 0.28
N ARG A 158 8.76 -12.79 -0.33
CA ARG A 158 8.03 -14.00 0.02
C ARG A 158 8.25 -14.37 1.48
N ALA A 159 9.50 -14.41 1.92
CA ALA A 159 9.85 -14.79 3.28
C ALA A 159 9.25 -13.81 4.31
N ARG A 160 9.29 -12.50 4.04
CA ARG A 160 8.66 -11.49 4.92
C ARG A 160 7.15 -11.65 4.97
N ILE A 161 6.49 -11.77 3.82
CA ILE A 161 5.03 -11.94 3.75
C ILE A 161 4.62 -13.22 4.51
N GLN A 162 5.34 -14.33 4.35
CA GLN A 162 5.05 -15.56 5.09
C GLN A 162 5.15 -15.35 6.61
N ARG A 163 6.24 -14.74 7.10
CA ARG A 163 6.38 -14.46 8.54
C ARG A 163 5.27 -13.55 9.07
N VAL A 164 4.87 -12.54 8.29
CA VAL A 164 3.73 -11.68 8.64
C VAL A 164 2.45 -12.49 8.75
N LEU A 165 2.15 -13.32 7.74
CA LEU A 165 0.97 -14.19 7.74
C LEU A 165 0.94 -15.16 8.93
N ASP A 166 2.09 -15.74 9.28
CA ASP A 166 2.21 -16.62 10.44
C ASP A 166 1.93 -15.86 11.74
N LYS A 167 2.48 -14.64 11.89
CA LYS A 167 2.28 -13.78 13.07
C LYS A 167 0.83 -13.33 13.24
N VAL A 168 0.13 -13.00 12.15
CA VAL A 168 -1.27 -12.57 12.21
C VAL A 168 -2.27 -13.73 12.17
N GLY A 169 -1.79 -14.97 12.06
CA GLY A 169 -2.64 -16.17 11.99
C GLY A 169 -3.48 -16.25 10.72
N LYS A 170 -2.92 -15.85 9.57
CA LYS A 170 -3.59 -15.80 8.26
C LYS A 170 -2.91 -16.60 7.16
N ALA A 171 -1.94 -17.45 7.50
CA ALA A 171 -1.25 -18.32 6.54
C ALA A 171 -2.19 -19.29 5.80
N ASP A 172 -3.34 -19.66 6.39
CA ASP A 172 -4.35 -20.50 5.73
C ASP A 172 -5.27 -19.73 4.76
N ALA A 173 -5.36 -18.40 4.93
CA ALA A 173 -6.25 -17.55 4.14
C ALA A 173 -5.54 -16.89 2.95
N PHE A 174 -4.23 -16.67 3.07
CA PHE A 174 -3.42 -16.02 2.05
C PHE A 174 -2.16 -16.82 1.76
N ASN A 175 -1.76 -16.78 0.50
CA ASN A 175 -0.57 -17.42 0.00
C ASN A 175 0.54 -16.37 -0.25
N ALA A 176 1.67 -16.53 0.45
CA ALA A 176 2.81 -15.60 0.36
C ALA A 176 3.47 -15.59 -1.02
N ASP A 177 3.54 -16.74 -1.71
CA ASP A 177 4.07 -16.83 -3.08
C ASP A 177 3.23 -15.99 -4.04
N PHE A 178 1.91 -16.16 -3.99
CA PHE A 178 1.00 -15.47 -4.88
C PHE A 178 0.98 -13.97 -4.61
N LEU A 179 0.96 -13.54 -3.33
CA LEU A 179 1.07 -12.11 -2.98
C LEU A 179 2.38 -11.49 -3.47
N THR A 180 3.48 -12.23 -3.37
CA THR A 180 4.80 -11.78 -3.83
C THR A 180 4.84 -11.63 -5.34
N GLN A 181 4.40 -12.66 -6.07
CA GLN A 181 4.31 -12.65 -7.52
C GLN A 181 3.46 -11.47 -7.99
N LEU A 182 2.26 -11.34 -7.41
CA LEU A 182 1.26 -10.37 -7.80
C LEU A 182 1.72 -8.92 -7.58
N ARG A 183 2.61 -8.65 -6.61
CA ARG A 183 3.04 -7.29 -6.26
C ARG A 183 4.42 -6.92 -6.82
N TYR A 184 5.34 -7.87 -6.92
CA TYR A 184 6.76 -7.59 -7.11
C TYR A 184 7.40 -8.27 -8.32
N ASP A 185 6.82 -9.34 -8.87
CA ASP A 185 7.44 -10.07 -9.98
C ASP A 185 7.30 -9.31 -11.29
N LYS A 186 8.40 -8.71 -11.75
CA LYS A 186 8.45 -7.90 -12.97
C LYS A 186 8.44 -8.74 -14.24
N SER A 187 8.73 -10.04 -14.12
CA SER A 187 8.76 -10.98 -15.23
C SER A 187 7.40 -11.63 -15.49
N ASN A 188 6.51 -11.61 -14.50
CA ASN A 188 5.20 -12.21 -14.58
C ASN A 188 4.16 -11.23 -15.15
N SER A 189 3.42 -11.67 -16.16
CA SER A 189 2.34 -10.88 -16.76
C SER A 189 1.14 -10.69 -15.81
N ASP A 190 1.03 -11.53 -14.77
CA ASP A 190 0.01 -11.47 -13.73
C ASP A 190 0.44 -10.65 -12.51
N SER A 191 1.33 -9.68 -12.69
CA SER A 191 1.85 -8.80 -11.65
C SER A 191 1.39 -7.35 -11.83
N PHE A 192 0.98 -6.73 -10.73
CA PHE A 192 0.66 -5.31 -10.68
C PHE A 192 1.86 -4.43 -11.02
N ASP A 193 3.10 -4.88 -10.79
CA ASP A 193 4.30 -4.09 -11.15
C ASP A 193 4.28 -3.69 -12.63
N GLY A 194 3.94 -4.63 -13.51
CA GLY A 194 3.90 -4.38 -14.95
C GLY A 194 2.80 -3.38 -15.34
N PHE A 195 1.59 -3.53 -14.80
CA PHE A 195 0.45 -2.65 -15.07
C PHE A 195 0.67 -1.24 -14.50
N CYS A 196 1.14 -1.14 -13.26
CA CYS A 196 1.46 0.13 -12.61
C CYS A 196 2.58 0.86 -13.34
N ASN A 197 3.67 0.16 -13.73
CA ASN A 197 4.74 0.77 -14.51
C ASN A 197 4.25 1.29 -15.88
N LYS A 198 3.41 0.53 -16.60
CA LYS A 198 2.81 0.98 -17.86
C LYS A 198 1.88 2.17 -17.69
N ALA A 199 1.18 2.25 -16.56
CA ALA A 199 0.28 3.36 -16.25
C ALA A 199 1.05 4.65 -15.94
N THR A 200 2.16 4.55 -15.20
CA THR A 200 2.97 5.69 -14.77
C THR A 200 3.83 6.26 -15.90
N HIS A 201 4.37 5.41 -16.77
CA HIS A 201 5.28 5.85 -17.83
C HIS A 201 4.57 5.93 -19.19
N LEU A 202 4.81 7.01 -19.93
CA LEU A 202 4.29 7.17 -21.31
C LEU A 202 4.88 6.14 -22.27
N PHE A 203 6.17 5.89 -22.13
CA PHE A 203 6.94 4.90 -22.88
C PHE A 203 7.72 4.04 -21.91
N THR A 204 7.75 2.74 -22.15
CA THR A 204 8.47 1.77 -21.33
C THR A 204 9.43 1.00 -22.23
N THR A 205 10.68 0.87 -21.78
CA THR A 205 11.79 0.27 -22.56
C THR A 205 12.21 -1.11 -22.06
N LYS A 206 11.71 -1.53 -20.90
CA LYS A 206 12.00 -2.85 -20.32
C LYS A 206 11.30 -3.93 -21.15
N THR A 207 12.03 -4.98 -21.50
CA THR A 207 11.59 -6.08 -22.40
C THR A 207 10.22 -6.65 -22.05
N ALA A 208 9.91 -6.86 -20.77
CA ALA A 208 8.63 -7.42 -20.33
C ALA A 208 7.41 -6.49 -20.52
N ILE A 209 7.64 -5.16 -20.60
CA ILE A 209 6.56 -4.16 -20.68
C ILE A 209 6.70 -3.20 -21.84
N VAL A 210 7.62 -3.46 -22.78
CA VAL A 210 8.00 -2.53 -23.84
C VAL A 210 6.79 -1.97 -24.60
N THR A 211 6.78 -0.65 -24.78
CA THR A 211 5.73 0.02 -25.55
C THR A 211 5.88 -0.31 -27.03
N LYS A 212 4.79 -0.77 -27.66
CA LYS A 212 4.81 -1.14 -29.08
C LYS A 212 4.92 0.10 -29.98
N PRO A 213 5.46 -0.04 -31.21
CA PRO A 213 5.45 1.04 -32.19
C PRO A 213 4.05 1.67 -32.34
N TYR A 214 4.00 3.00 -32.44
CA TYR A 214 2.76 3.80 -32.54
C TYR A 214 1.80 3.71 -31.34
N GLN A 215 2.29 3.30 -30.15
CA GLN A 215 1.53 3.33 -28.90
C GLN A 215 2.20 4.21 -27.85
N ALA A 216 1.41 4.72 -26.90
CA ALA A 216 1.88 5.43 -25.70
C ALA A 216 1.18 4.84 -24.47
N ASN A 217 1.55 3.59 -24.16
CA ASN A 217 0.93 2.75 -23.13
C ASN A 217 -0.59 2.92 -23.07
N PHE A 218 -1.14 3.38 -21.96
CA PHE A 218 -2.60 3.42 -21.76
C PHE A 218 -3.31 4.57 -22.46
N ILE A 219 -2.62 5.53 -23.07
CA ILE A 219 -3.25 6.71 -23.71
C ILE A 219 -4.20 6.32 -24.83
N PHE A 220 -3.82 5.31 -25.64
CA PHE A 220 -4.60 4.86 -26.78
C PHE A 220 -5.36 3.55 -26.50
N SER A 221 -5.70 3.28 -25.24
CA SER A 221 -6.46 2.09 -24.88
C SER A 221 -7.82 2.11 -25.57
N SER A 222 -8.14 1.05 -26.31
CA SER A 222 -9.48 0.84 -26.86
C SER A 222 -10.46 0.45 -25.75
N TYR A 223 -11.77 0.47 -26.05
CA TYR A 223 -12.77 -0.06 -25.12
C TYR A 223 -12.47 -1.49 -24.67
N ARG A 224 -12.01 -2.35 -25.58
CA ARG A 224 -11.62 -3.73 -25.27
C ARG A 224 -10.44 -3.78 -24.30
N ASP A 225 -9.45 -2.90 -24.48
CA ASP A 225 -8.30 -2.81 -23.57
C ASP A 225 -8.75 -2.36 -22.19
N THR A 226 -9.62 -1.35 -22.10
CA THR A 226 -10.19 -0.86 -20.83
C THR A 226 -10.97 -1.97 -20.10
N VAL A 227 -11.78 -2.76 -20.82
CA VAL A 227 -12.48 -3.92 -20.23
C VAL A 227 -11.49 -4.98 -19.72
N SER A 228 -10.41 -5.25 -20.47
CA SER A 228 -9.37 -6.18 -20.03
C SER A 228 -8.62 -5.67 -18.79
N GLN A 229 -8.39 -4.35 -18.71
CA GLN A 229 -7.75 -3.70 -17.58
C GLN A 229 -8.65 -3.75 -16.34
N TRP A 230 -9.96 -3.54 -16.46
CA TRP A 230 -10.90 -3.76 -15.35
C TRP A 230 -10.95 -5.22 -14.92
N SER A 231 -11.01 -6.14 -15.89
CA SER A 231 -11.01 -7.57 -15.63
C SER A 231 -9.77 -7.98 -14.84
N TYR A 232 -8.59 -7.52 -15.24
CA TYR A 232 -7.35 -7.71 -14.49
C TYR A 232 -7.46 -7.14 -13.08
N LEU A 233 -7.82 -5.85 -12.96
CA LEU A 233 -7.90 -5.18 -11.66
C LEU A 233 -8.79 -5.92 -10.67
N TYR A 234 -10.03 -6.20 -11.07
CA TYR A 234 -11.09 -6.65 -10.17
C TYR A 234 -11.12 -8.15 -9.91
N SER A 235 -10.26 -8.92 -10.57
CA SER A 235 -10.05 -10.33 -10.24
C SER A 235 -8.87 -10.54 -9.28
N ARG A 236 -8.00 -9.53 -9.09
CA ARG A 236 -6.84 -9.63 -8.18
C ARG A 236 -6.89 -8.65 -7.00
N LEU A 237 -7.31 -7.41 -7.22
CA LEU A 237 -7.28 -6.37 -6.20
C LEU A 237 -8.10 -6.72 -4.93
N PRO A 238 -9.30 -7.35 -5.00
CA PRO A 238 -10.02 -7.72 -3.78
C PRO A 238 -9.19 -8.62 -2.86
N TYR A 239 -8.46 -9.58 -3.43
CA TYR A 239 -7.60 -10.49 -2.67
C TYR A 239 -6.47 -9.74 -1.94
N VAL A 240 -5.85 -8.75 -2.59
CA VAL A 240 -4.79 -7.95 -1.96
C VAL A 240 -5.36 -7.00 -0.90
N LEU A 241 -6.52 -6.37 -1.15
CA LEU A 241 -7.13 -5.45 -0.18
C LEU A 241 -7.70 -6.16 1.06
N LEU A 242 -8.09 -7.44 0.95
CA LEU A 242 -8.46 -8.25 2.11
C LEU A 242 -7.25 -8.67 2.95
N TYR A 243 -6.05 -8.69 2.36
CA TYR A 243 -4.78 -8.93 3.06
C TYR A 243 -4.28 -7.67 3.79
N CYS A 244 -4.59 -6.47 3.26
CA CYS A 244 -4.16 -5.17 3.81
C CYS A 244 -4.57 -4.93 5.26
#